data_AF-A0A897N5F1-F1
#
_entry.id   AF-A0A897N5F1-F1
#
_cell.length_a   1.000
_cell.length_b   1.000
_cell.length_c   1.000
_cell.angle_alpha   90.00
_cell.angle_beta   90.00
_cell.angle_gamma   90.00
#
_symmetry.space_group_name_H-M   'P 1'
#
loop_
_entity.id
_entity.type
_entity.pdbx_description
1 polymer ?
#
loop_
_entity_poly.entity_id
_entity_poly.type
_entity_poly.pdbx_seq_one_letter_code
_entity_poly.pdbx_strand_id
1 'polypeptide(L)' 'MAKPSASVTLYGDRAEQFRSIKDDLEDVLGHEPPNAQVVGLMMADFDPDAPLSADPAGSR' A
#
# COMPACT_ATOMS: atom_id res chain seq x y z
N MET A 1 13.85 18.32 17.93
CA MET A 1 14.02 16.86 17.74
C MET A 1 13.50 16.51 16.36
N ALA A 2 14.23 15.73 15.56
CA ALA A 2 13.72 15.25 14.27
C ALA A 2 12.58 14.24 14.52
N LYS A 3 11.53 14.26 13.70
CA LYS A 3 10.43 13.31 13.79
C LYS A 3 10.95 11.91 13.41
N PRO A 4 10.64 10.84 14.17
CA PRO A 4 11.06 9.50 13.79
C PRO A 4 10.46 9.12 12.42
N SER A 5 11.28 8.55 11.56
CA SER A 5 10.90 8.09 10.22
C SER A 5 11.12 6.57 10.10
N ALA A 6 10.25 5.91 9.36
CA ALA A 6 10.41 4.50 8.98
C ALA A 6 10.32 4.37 7.46
N SER A 7 11.06 3.43 6.89
CA SER A 7 11.02 3.07 5.46
C SER A 7 10.79 1.59 5.30
N VAL A 8 9.95 1.20 4.35
CA VAL A 8 9.65 -0.19 4.03
C VAL A 8 9.72 -0.39 2.52
N THR A 9 10.11 -1.58 2.08
CA THR A 9 10.08 -1.98 0.67
C THR A 9 8.94 -2.98 0.47
N LEU A 10 8.10 -2.74 -0.53
CA LEU A 10 7.00 -3.62 -0.89
C LEU A 10 7.43 -4.57 -2.01
N TYR A 11 6.90 -5.80 -1.98
CA TYR A 11 7.13 -6.83 -2.99
C TYR A 11 5.81 -7.52 -3.36
N GLY A 12 5.80 -8.19 -4.51
CA GLY A 12 4.64 -8.94 -5.02
C GLY A 12 3.38 -8.07 -5.14
N ASP A 13 2.24 -8.68 -4.83
CA ASP A 13 0.91 -8.07 -4.96
C ASP A 13 0.78 -6.72 -4.24
N ARG A 14 1.46 -6.54 -3.10
CA ARG A 14 1.46 -5.27 -2.37
C ARG A 14 2.20 -4.17 -3.12
N ALA A 15 3.26 -4.50 -3.85
CA ALA A 15 3.95 -3.54 -4.70
C ALA A 15 3.12 -3.18 -5.94
N GLU A 16 2.38 -4.15 -6.49
CA GLU A 16 1.46 -3.92 -7.61
C GLU A 16 0.27 -3.04 -7.21
N GLN A 17 -0.37 -3.36 -6.08
CA GLN A 17 -1.45 -2.56 -5.51
C GLN A 17 -0.98 -1.12 -5.23
N PHE A 18 0.22 -0.95 -4.67
CA PHE A 18 0.78 0.38 -4.43
C PHE A 18 0.93 1.19 -5.72
N ARG A 19 1.44 0.57 -6.80
CA ARG A 19 1.60 1.25 -8.10
C ARG A 19 0.24 1.62 -8.69
N SER A 20 -0.72 0.70 -8.68
CA SER A 20 -2.07 0.96 -9.18
C SER A 20 -2.72 2.16 -8.49
N ILE A 21 -2.72 2.19 -7.15
CA ILE A 21 -3.31 3.31 -6.39
C ILE A 21 -2.54 4.61 -6.66
N LYS A 22 -1.21 4.54 -6.84
CA LYS A 22 -0.39 5.70 -7.15
C LYS A 22 -0.74 6.29 -8.51
N ASP A 23 -0.89 5.45 -9.54
CA ASP A 23 -1.24 5.86 -10.90
C ASP A 23 -2.66 6.47 -10.91
N ASP A 24 -3.64 5.82 -10.28
CA ASP A 24 -5.01 6.34 -10.16
C ASP A 24 -5.05 7.70 -9.45
N LEU A 25 -4.22 7.87 -8.41
CA LEU A 25 -4.15 9.11 -7.64
C LEU A 25 -3.41 10.21 -8.40
N GLU A 26 -2.39 9.88 -9.20
CA GLU A 26 -1.71 10.82 -10.10
C GLU A 26 -2.66 11.35 -11.17
N ASP A 27 -3.49 10.49 -11.76
CA ASP A 27 -4.51 10.88 -12.73
C ASP A 27 -5.54 11.86 -12.13
N VAL A 28 -5.93 11.66 -10.87
CA VAL A 28 -6.87 12.55 -10.16
C VAL A 28 -6.24 13.87 -9.76
N LEU A 29 -4.98 13.86 -9.30
CA LEU A 29 -4.29 15.06 -8.82
C LEU A 29 -3.66 15.89 -9.94
N GLY A 30 -3.40 15.27 -11.10
CA GLY A 30 -2.61 15.84 -12.19
C GLY A 30 -1.11 15.96 -11.85
N HIS A 31 -0.64 15.29 -10.81
CA HIS A 31 0.76 15.23 -10.42
C HIS A 31 1.06 13.98 -9.58
N GLU A 32 2.32 13.55 -9.57
CA GLU A 32 2.77 12.39 -8.79
C GLU A 32 2.48 12.60 -7.28
N PRO A 33 1.78 11.67 -6.62
CA PRO A 33 1.49 11.78 -5.19
C PRO A 33 2.65 11.26 -4.32
N PRO A 34 2.80 11.76 -3.08
CA PRO A 34 3.78 11.23 -2.14
C PRO A 34 3.49 9.78 -1.74
N ASN A 35 4.53 8.95 -1.64
CA ASN A 35 4.39 7.54 -1.25
C ASN A 35 3.65 7.36 0.10
N ALA A 36 3.83 8.27 1.06
CA ALA A 36 3.14 8.21 2.35
C ALA A 36 1.62 8.38 2.21
N GLN A 37 1.16 9.16 1.22
CA GLN A 37 -0.27 9.32 0.94
C GLN A 37 -0.87 8.04 0.36
N VAL A 38 -0.16 7.40 -0.58
CA VAL A 38 -0.55 6.11 -1.17
C VAL A 38 -0.62 5.02 -0.10
N VAL A 39 0.38 4.92 0.78
CA VAL A 39 0.35 3.98 1.93
C VAL A 39 -0.84 4.28 2.85
N GLY A 40 -1.15 5.56 3.09
CA GLY A 40 -2.31 5.96 3.90
C GLY A 40 -3.63 5.42 3.34
N LEU A 41 -3.81 5.46 2.01
CA LEU A 41 -4.98 4.87 1.34
C LEU A 41 -5.01 3.35 1.48
N MET A 42 -3.88 2.68 1.23
CA MET A 42 -3.77 1.23 1.41
C MET A 42 -4.10 0.79 2.84
N MET A 43 -3.74 1.60 3.85
CA MET A 43 -4.05 1.32 5.25
C MET A 43 -5.49 1.62 5.62
N ALA A 44 -6.16 2.56 4.94
CA ALA A 44 -7.59 2.84 5.17
C ALA A 44 -8.47 1.66 4.73
N ASP A 45 -8.07 0.95 3.68
CA ASP A 45 -8.72 -0.28 3.21
C ASP A 45 -8.26 -1.54 3.96
N PHE A 46 -7.23 -1.44 4.82
CA PHE A 46 -6.72 -2.56 5.58
C PHE A 46 -7.56 -2.78 6.85
N ASP A 47 -8.21 -3.94 6.93
CA ASP A 47 -8.85 -4.40 8.16
C ASP A 47 -7.82 -5.15 9.03
N PRO A 48 -7.41 -4.60 10.19
CA PRO A 48 -6.45 -5.26 11.08
C PRO A 48 -7.03 -6.45 11.85
N ASP A 49 -8.36 -6.55 11.94
CA ASP A 49 -9.08 -7.62 12.64
C ASP A 49 -9.48 -8.75 11.68
N ALA A 50 -9.39 -8.52 10.37
CA ALA A 50 -9.46 -9.60 9.39
C ALA A 50 -8.31 -10.57 9.69
N PRO A 51 -8.60 -11.88 9.83
CA PRO A 51 -7.55 -12.86 10.04
C PRO A 51 -6.53 -12.70 8.92
N LEU A 52 -5.26 -12.46 9.26
CA LEU A 52 -4.16 -12.53 8.31
C LEU A 52 -4.33 -13.86 7.61
N SER A 53 -4.80 -13.86 6.36
CA SER A 53 -5.12 -15.07 5.64
C SER A 53 -3.80 -15.81 5.43
N ALA A 54 -3.47 -16.67 6.38
CA ALA A 54 -2.44 -17.66 6.23
C ALA A 54 -2.99 -18.67 5.23
N ASP A 55 -2.85 -18.37 3.93
CA ASP A 55 -2.51 -19.35 2.88
C ASP A 55 -2.58 -18.76 1.44
N PRO A 56 -1.45 -18.50 0.73
CA PRO A 56 -1.42 -18.46 -0.73
C PRO A 56 -1.04 -19.82 -1.37
N ALA A 57 -1.01 -20.91 -0.62
CA ALA A 57 -0.56 -22.24 -1.07
C ALA A 57 -1.56 -23.35 -0.69
N GLY A 58 -2.77 -23.26 -1.22
CA GLY A 58 -3.83 -24.23 -0.94
C GLY A 58 -4.82 -24.45 -2.09
N SER A 59 -4.34 -24.65 -3.33
CA SER A 59 -5.15 -25.34 -4.35
C SER A 59 -4.30 -25.95 -5.47
N ARG A 60 -4.22 -27.29 -5.40
CA ARG A 60 -3.74 -28.30 -6.36
C ARG A 60 -2.32 -28.81 -6.20
#